data_AF-E1Z2C7-F1
#
_entry.id   AF-E1Z2C7-F1
#
_cell.length_a   1.000
_cell.length_b   1.000
_cell.length_c   1.000
_cell.angle_alpha   90.00
_cell.angle_beta   90.00
_cell.angle_gamma   90.00
#
_symmetry.space_group_name_H-M   'P 1'
#
loop_
_entity.id
_entity.type
_entity.pdbx_description
1 polymer ?
#
loop_
_entity_poly.entity_id
_entity_poly.type
_entity_poly.pdbx_seq_one_letter_code
_entity_poly.pdbx_strand_id
1 'polypeptide(L)'
;MEDEWQPGHDKVLCGHVPGNAGVAFNTGLFAARNRPATRAFLRAWFETLTDSGKEHHSDSEHRGIDDQLALNLMFDPGLVSAIGPDEPRTILVYNGSLRVQTLPVVLFSGGHVAFVQRTPWKLGVEPIAIHMTWQRWARAGKVARLREFGLWRMDPPAYYGAGPHNTSTAYLAEGGDDRLWLLTYQNDVEEFVERMARQRYEGGRMPLFYKHWLGMSYQLAAFREALVVARLLRCTLVPPTLWCWCDYDEVPNSGILETCLINAGDYRSPFQCPLDFLLPIEVLDNLNISYRPPGFLDLPQVPASIRNSRAVLNIVPSQPGDPLPEAVSMVGHGVTLWTSMPQFALDELASTVSQAAVLELRGQLPGLVLDFLQDGDAAAFDKLFESVLAEAFWCCFTWGEHDEEYRQLQYAAPPPYAVDGEEWKPWEPPVLEVPEWCDKVSTADGNNEFTRLPQHPCAFLRDPEAARIAAGDAQPAA
;
A
#
# COMPACT_ATOMS: atom_id res chain seq x y z
N MET A 1 5.10 7.96 23.17
CA MET A 1 6.00 8.93 22.47
C MET A 1 7.35 8.86 23.16
N GLU A 2 8.45 8.54 22.46
CA GLU A 2 9.88 8.38 22.86
C GLU A 2 10.26 8.24 24.36
N ASP A 3 9.72 9.07 25.24
CA ASP A 3 9.92 9.12 26.69
C ASP A 3 9.24 7.97 27.49
N GLU A 4 8.32 7.22 26.87
CA GLU A 4 7.56 6.13 27.53
C GLU A 4 8.23 4.75 27.46
N TRP A 5 9.39 4.63 26.79
CA TRP A 5 10.08 3.35 26.62
C TRP A 5 10.76 2.86 27.91
N GLN A 6 10.62 1.57 28.24
CA GLN A 6 11.30 0.93 29.38
C GLN A 6 12.12 -0.31 28.96
N PRO A 7 13.25 -0.60 29.62
CA PRO A 7 14.01 -1.83 29.42
C PRO A 7 13.19 -3.09 29.78
N GLY A 8 13.16 -4.10 28.90
CA GLY A 8 12.47 -5.38 29.13
C GLY A 8 11.29 -5.71 28.22
N HIS A 9 11.11 -4.96 27.12
CA HIS A 9 10.06 -5.23 26.15
C HIS A 9 10.45 -6.42 25.24
N ASP A 10 9.87 -7.60 25.45
CA ASP A 10 10.20 -8.90 24.81
C ASP A 10 9.85 -9.01 23.30
N LYS A 11 9.62 -7.90 22.60
CA LYS A 11 9.28 -7.93 21.17
C LYS A 11 10.52 -7.62 20.34
N VAL A 12 10.80 -8.43 19.32
CA VAL A 12 11.80 -8.14 18.29
C VAL A 12 11.31 -6.92 17.51
N LEU A 13 11.71 -5.74 17.99
CA LEU A 13 11.35 -4.47 17.40
C LEU A 13 12.34 -4.17 16.29
N CYS A 14 11.91 -4.21 15.03
CA CYS A 14 12.69 -3.71 13.92
C CYS A 14 12.91 -2.19 14.07
N GLY A 15 13.98 -1.78 14.75
CA GLY A 15 14.71 -0.52 14.53
C GLY A 15 14.03 0.84 14.74
N HIS A 16 12.75 0.97 15.10
CA HIS A 16 12.03 2.24 14.89
C HIS A 16 11.82 3.16 16.11
N VAL A 17 12.58 3.00 17.21
CA VAL A 17 12.58 3.99 18.33
C VAL A 17 14.01 4.30 18.78
N PRO A 18 14.37 5.58 19.01
CA PRO A 18 15.58 5.92 19.74
C PRO A 18 15.60 5.24 21.11
N GLY A 19 16.60 4.36 21.36
CA GLY A 19 16.77 3.66 22.64
C GLY A 19 16.45 2.17 22.63
N ASN A 20 15.98 1.61 21.52
CA ASN A 20 15.77 0.17 21.38
C ASN A 20 17.10 -0.61 21.21
N ALA A 21 17.27 -1.71 21.97
CA ALA A 21 18.39 -2.65 21.86
C ALA A 21 18.06 -3.92 21.05
N GLY A 22 16.85 -4.02 20.47
CA GLY A 22 16.46 -5.05 19.50
C GLY A 22 17.16 -4.81 18.16
N VAL A 23 18.24 -5.56 17.93
CA VAL A 23 19.26 -5.26 16.92
C VAL A 23 18.84 -5.70 15.52
N ALA A 24 18.05 -4.89 14.82
CA ALA A 24 17.83 -5.02 13.38
C ALA A 24 18.50 -3.86 12.64
N PHE A 25 19.76 -4.04 12.24
CA PHE A 25 20.46 -3.08 11.39
C PHE A 25 20.09 -3.31 9.94
N ASN A 26 18.98 -2.71 9.52
CA ASN A 26 18.65 -2.72 8.10
C ASN A 26 19.70 -1.90 7.32
N THR A 27 20.52 -2.58 6.51
CA THR A 27 21.67 -2.00 5.81
C THR A 27 21.20 -1.09 4.67
N GLY A 28 21.46 0.21 4.80
CA GLY A 28 21.15 1.18 3.72
C GLY A 28 22.13 2.33 3.63
N LEU A 29 22.63 2.79 4.78
CA LEU A 29 23.69 3.79 4.85
C LEU A 29 24.50 3.59 6.13
N PHE A 30 25.81 3.58 6.01
CA PHE A 30 26.72 3.55 7.15
C PHE A 30 27.87 4.53 6.95
N ALA A 31 28.31 5.12 8.04
CA ALA A 31 29.48 5.98 8.09
C ALA A 31 30.56 5.30 8.92
N ALA A 32 31.67 4.93 8.27
CA ALA A 32 32.78 4.24 8.91
C ALA A 32 33.94 5.20 9.19
N ARG A 33 34.37 5.29 10.45
CA ARG A 33 35.60 6.01 10.78
C ARG A 33 36.80 5.15 10.38
N ASN A 34 37.76 5.72 9.64
CA ASN A 34 38.96 5.00 9.21
C ASN A 34 39.90 4.67 10.38
N ARG A 35 39.60 3.58 11.11
CA ARG A 35 40.37 3.05 12.24
C ARG A 35 40.78 1.59 11.97
N PRO A 36 41.85 1.08 12.62
CA PRO A 36 42.28 -0.31 12.44
C PRO A 36 41.15 -1.33 12.65
N ALA A 37 40.37 -1.20 13.74
CA ALA A 37 39.25 -2.08 14.03
C ALA A 37 38.15 -2.03 12.96
N THR A 38 37.76 -0.82 12.52
CA THR A 38 36.76 -0.65 11.46
C THR A 38 37.21 -1.22 10.12
N ARG A 39 38.50 -1.08 9.75
CA ARG A 39 39.05 -1.70 8.54
C ARG A 39 39.07 -3.22 8.62
N ALA A 40 39.41 -3.78 9.79
CA ALA A 40 39.37 -5.21 10.02
C ALA A 40 37.94 -5.75 9.89
N PHE A 41 36.99 -5.08 10.52
CA PHE A 41 35.56 -5.39 10.41
C PHE A 41 35.06 -5.34 8.95
N LEU A 42 35.27 -4.23 8.24
CA LEU A 42 34.80 -4.08 6.85
C LEU A 42 35.44 -5.11 5.91
N ARG A 43 36.71 -5.49 6.15
CA ARG A 43 37.36 -6.56 5.41
C ARG A 43 36.71 -7.91 5.69
N ALA A 44 36.46 -8.25 6.94
CA ALA A 44 35.80 -9.50 7.32
C ALA A 44 34.36 -9.58 6.78
N TRP A 45 33.65 -8.44 6.73
CA TRP A 45 32.31 -8.34 6.14
C TRP A 45 32.34 -8.56 4.64
N PHE A 46 33.25 -7.88 3.93
CA PHE A 46 33.49 -8.13 2.51
C PHE A 46 33.84 -9.59 2.23
N GLU A 47 34.77 -10.16 2.97
CA GLU A 47 35.16 -11.58 2.84
C GLU A 47 33.97 -12.50 3.03
N THR A 48 33.09 -12.23 4.01
CA THR A 48 31.86 -13.01 4.25
C THR A 48 30.88 -12.92 3.07
N LEU A 49 30.71 -11.73 2.49
CA LEU A 49 29.82 -11.51 1.36
C LEU A 49 30.32 -12.14 0.05
N THR A 50 31.64 -12.27 -0.10
CA THR A 50 32.27 -12.82 -1.30
C THR A 50 32.68 -14.29 -1.18
N ASP A 51 32.37 -14.93 -0.04
CA ASP A 51 32.71 -16.32 0.20
C ASP A 51 31.72 -17.25 -0.52
N SER A 52 32.12 -17.73 -1.71
CA SER A 52 31.32 -18.65 -2.51
C SER A 52 31.00 -19.97 -1.79
N GLY A 53 31.75 -20.34 -0.74
CA GLY A 53 31.49 -21.54 0.06
C GLY A 53 30.36 -21.36 1.08
N LYS A 54 29.89 -20.13 1.28
CA LYS A 54 28.76 -19.76 2.16
C LYS A 54 27.51 -19.34 1.38
N GLU A 55 27.55 -19.45 0.05
CA GLU A 55 26.34 -19.32 -0.76
C GLU A 55 25.39 -20.48 -0.43
N HIS A 56 24.14 -20.14 -0.04
CA HIS A 56 23.12 -21.14 0.22
C HIS A 56 22.56 -21.67 -1.11
N HIS A 57 23.24 -22.65 -1.71
CA HIS A 57 22.81 -23.30 -2.96
C HIS A 57 21.46 -24.05 -2.87
N SER A 58 20.85 -24.14 -1.68
CA SER A 58 19.56 -24.78 -1.43
C SER A 58 18.39 -23.78 -1.34
N ASP A 59 18.62 -22.47 -1.37
CA ASP A 59 17.56 -21.47 -1.55
C ASP A 59 17.08 -21.52 -3.01
N SER A 60 15.76 -21.56 -3.24
CA SER A 60 15.16 -21.57 -4.58
C SER A 60 15.54 -20.34 -5.41
N GLU A 61 15.91 -19.23 -4.74
CA GLU A 61 16.38 -17.99 -5.38
C GLU A 61 17.91 -17.87 -5.48
N HIS A 62 18.69 -18.88 -5.05
CA HIS A 62 20.16 -18.84 -4.99
C HIS A 62 20.70 -17.61 -4.21
N ARG A 63 19.98 -17.13 -3.19
CA ARG A 63 20.45 -16.01 -2.38
C ARG A 63 21.60 -16.49 -1.50
N GLY A 64 22.79 -15.96 -1.74
CA GLY A 64 23.90 -16.10 -0.79
C GLY A 64 23.60 -15.39 0.53
N ILE A 65 24.60 -15.28 1.41
CA ILE A 65 24.50 -14.36 2.55
C ILE A 65 24.36 -12.93 1.99
N ASP A 66 23.20 -12.29 2.18
CA ASP A 66 23.02 -10.89 1.81
C ASP A 66 23.75 -9.94 2.77
N ASP A 67 23.83 -8.65 2.39
CA ASP A 67 24.58 -7.64 3.13
C ASP A 67 24.05 -7.44 4.56
N GLN A 68 22.72 -7.47 4.73
CA GLN A 68 22.05 -7.35 6.01
C GLN A 68 22.30 -8.56 6.91
N LEU A 69 22.13 -9.78 6.38
CA LEU A 69 22.35 -11.03 7.10
C LEU A 69 23.83 -11.17 7.50
N ALA A 70 24.76 -10.88 6.60
CA ALA A 70 26.19 -10.88 6.91
C ALA A 70 26.52 -9.91 8.04
N LEU A 71 25.93 -8.70 8.01
CA LEU A 71 26.14 -7.70 9.05
C LEU A 71 25.63 -8.21 10.41
N ASN A 72 24.40 -8.74 10.42
CA ASN A 72 23.77 -9.27 11.64
C ASN A 72 24.60 -10.43 12.22
N LEU A 73 25.00 -11.41 11.42
CA LEU A 73 25.84 -12.53 11.86
C LEU A 73 27.18 -12.07 12.45
N MET A 74 27.76 -11.01 11.91
CA MET A 74 29.00 -10.44 12.45
C MET A 74 28.81 -9.62 13.73
N PHE A 75 27.61 -9.09 13.95
CA PHE A 75 27.25 -8.38 15.18
C PHE A 75 26.79 -9.34 16.29
N ASP A 76 26.37 -10.55 15.94
CA ASP A 76 25.81 -11.59 16.81
C ASP A 76 26.78 -12.43 17.67
N PRO A 77 28.13 -12.29 17.71
CA PRO A 77 28.91 -13.08 18.67
C PRO A 77 28.80 -12.47 20.08
N GLY A 78 27.64 -12.65 20.72
CA GLY A 78 27.40 -12.72 22.17
C GLY A 78 27.56 -11.46 23.02
N LEU A 79 27.79 -10.28 22.43
CA LEU A 79 28.21 -9.09 23.20
C LEU A 79 27.69 -7.76 22.65
N VAL A 80 26.44 -7.71 22.19
CA VAL A 80 25.75 -6.41 22.03
C VAL A 80 25.53 -5.83 23.43
N SER A 81 26.32 -4.82 23.77
CA SER A 81 26.26 -4.17 25.08
C SER A 81 26.29 -2.66 24.93
N ALA A 82 25.47 -1.97 25.73
CA ALA A 82 25.58 -0.53 25.85
C ALA A 82 26.95 -0.16 26.44
N ILE A 83 27.58 0.90 25.93
CA ILE A 83 28.89 1.36 26.44
C ILE A 83 28.78 1.89 27.87
N GLY A 84 27.62 2.45 28.23
CA GLY A 84 27.36 3.01 29.55
C GLY A 84 26.32 4.15 29.49
N PRO A 85 25.93 4.69 30.65
CA PRO A 85 24.89 5.73 30.74
C PRO A 85 25.27 7.05 30.05
N ASP A 86 26.57 7.34 29.89
CA ASP A 86 27.07 8.56 29.23
C ASP A 86 26.99 8.50 27.69
N GLU A 87 26.87 7.30 27.12
CA GLU A 87 26.75 7.07 25.68
C GLU A 87 25.53 6.17 25.37
N PRO A 88 24.30 6.60 25.70
CA PRO A 88 23.13 5.72 25.71
C PRO A 88 22.71 5.21 24.32
N ARG A 89 23.25 5.79 23.24
CA ARG A 89 22.97 5.42 21.84
C ARG A 89 24.12 4.67 21.18
N THR A 90 25.19 4.38 21.91
CA THR A 90 26.33 3.62 21.39
C THR A 90 26.30 2.20 21.94
N ILE A 91 26.35 1.23 21.03
CA ILE A 91 26.54 -0.17 21.36
C ILE A 91 27.94 -0.64 20.98
N LEU A 92 28.41 -1.66 21.68
CA LEU A 92 29.59 -2.44 21.30
C LEU A 92 29.13 -3.67 20.52
N VAL A 93 29.79 -3.93 19.40
CA VAL A 93 29.59 -5.11 18.56
C VAL A 93 30.94 -5.67 18.12
N TYR A 94 30.91 -6.80 17.40
CA TYR A 94 32.11 -7.44 16.85
C TYR A 94 33.14 -7.71 17.95
N ASN A 95 32.70 -8.49 18.95
CA ASN A 95 33.49 -8.86 20.14
C ASN A 95 34.03 -7.65 20.93
N GLY A 96 33.19 -6.62 21.11
CA GLY A 96 33.56 -5.40 21.85
C GLY A 96 34.53 -4.46 21.13
N SER A 97 34.98 -4.80 19.92
CA SER A 97 36.03 -4.05 19.22
C SER A 97 35.49 -2.89 18.38
N LEU A 98 34.20 -2.88 18.08
CA LEU A 98 33.55 -1.86 17.27
C LEU A 98 32.47 -1.13 18.07
N ARG A 99 32.56 0.20 18.09
CA ARG A 99 31.50 1.08 18.57
C ARG A 99 30.56 1.41 17.42
N VAL A 100 29.26 1.18 17.59
CA VAL A 100 28.22 1.46 16.59
C VAL A 100 27.17 2.39 17.20
N GLN A 101 26.72 3.35 16.41
CA GLN A 101 25.60 4.24 16.73
C GLN A 101 24.60 4.19 15.59
N THR A 102 23.32 4.20 15.92
CA THR A 102 22.25 4.38 14.92
C THR A 102 22.21 5.83 14.45
N LEU A 103 22.07 6.02 13.14
CA LEU A 103 21.87 7.35 12.59
C LEU A 103 20.49 7.90 13.02
N PRO A 104 20.34 9.22 13.23
CA PRO A 104 19.06 9.80 13.59
C PRO A 104 18.00 9.51 12.52
N VAL A 105 16.94 8.79 12.89
CA VAL A 105 15.93 8.26 11.95
C VAL A 105 15.17 9.35 11.20
N VAL A 106 15.07 10.56 11.77
CA VAL A 106 14.42 11.71 11.12
C VAL A 106 15.27 12.26 9.96
N LEU A 107 16.60 12.14 10.04
CA LEU A 107 17.53 12.60 8.99
C LEU A 107 17.91 11.48 8.01
N PHE A 108 17.89 10.24 8.48
CA PHE A 108 18.26 9.05 7.73
C PHE A 108 17.13 8.01 7.85
N SER A 109 15.99 8.32 7.26
CA SER A 109 14.76 7.55 7.47
C SER A 109 14.77 6.24 6.72
N GLY A 110 14.20 5.20 7.32
CA GLY A 110 13.66 4.07 6.55
C GLY A 110 12.40 4.48 5.80
N GLY A 111 12.02 3.71 4.79
CA GLY A 111 10.89 4.04 3.94
C GLY A 111 9.55 4.01 4.68
N HIS A 112 9.40 3.21 5.74
CA HIS A 112 8.24 3.28 6.64
C HIS A 112 8.13 4.63 7.35
N VAL A 113 9.19 5.06 8.04
CA VAL A 113 9.24 6.35 8.78
C VAL A 113 9.04 7.53 7.85
N ALA A 114 9.68 7.51 6.68
CA ALA A 114 9.48 8.53 5.67
C ALA A 114 8.04 8.47 5.15
N PHE A 115 7.64 7.41 4.45
CA PHE A 115 6.46 7.48 3.60
C PHE A 115 5.15 7.09 4.27
N VAL A 116 5.18 6.25 5.31
CA VAL A 116 3.97 5.84 6.05
C VAL A 116 3.77 6.76 7.24
N GLN A 117 4.74 6.84 8.15
CA GLN A 117 4.63 7.68 9.34
C GLN A 117 4.73 9.18 9.00
N ARG A 118 5.49 9.54 7.96
CA ARG A 118 5.75 10.93 7.57
C ARG A 118 6.38 11.77 8.67
N THR A 119 7.10 11.13 9.58
CA THR A 119 7.69 11.74 10.77
C THR A 119 8.62 12.91 10.43
N PRO A 120 9.52 12.82 9.44
CA PRO A 120 10.36 13.97 9.08
C PRO A 120 9.56 15.19 8.67
N TRP A 121 8.55 15.00 7.80
CA TRP A 121 7.70 16.10 7.33
C TRP A 121 6.79 16.66 8.43
N LYS A 122 6.29 15.82 9.35
CA LYS A 122 5.54 16.26 10.55
C LYS A 122 6.39 17.17 11.44
N LEU A 123 7.69 16.89 11.53
CA LEU A 123 8.65 17.68 12.31
C LEU A 123 9.26 18.85 11.53
N GLY A 124 8.86 19.06 10.27
CA GLY A 124 9.43 20.12 9.42
C GLY A 124 10.89 19.89 9.03
N VAL A 125 11.35 18.63 9.02
CA VAL A 125 12.71 18.22 8.68
C VAL A 125 12.72 17.59 7.28
N GLU A 126 13.65 18.04 6.44
CA GLU A 126 13.95 17.37 5.18
C GLU A 126 15.00 16.26 5.43
N PRO A 127 14.67 14.98 5.16
CA PRO A 127 15.64 13.90 5.30
C PRO A 127 16.86 14.09 4.38
N ILE A 128 18.04 13.74 4.88
CA ILE A 128 19.27 13.70 4.08
C ILE A 128 19.28 12.46 3.17
N ALA A 129 18.80 11.33 3.70
CA ALA A 129 18.66 10.09 2.97
C ALA A 129 17.39 9.35 3.39
N ILE A 130 16.78 8.67 2.43
CA ILE A 130 15.68 7.73 2.68
C ILE A 130 16.13 6.37 2.16
N HIS A 131 16.25 5.41 3.06
CA HIS A 131 16.49 4.02 2.72
C HIS A 131 15.18 3.36 2.30
N MET A 132 15.11 2.87 1.07
CA MET A 132 13.89 2.32 0.46
C MET A 132 13.63 0.89 0.95
N THR A 133 13.27 0.79 2.22
CA THR A 133 12.83 -0.42 2.95
C THR A 133 11.38 -0.29 3.39
N TRP A 134 10.71 -1.42 3.64
CA TRP A 134 9.29 -1.45 3.99
C TRP A 134 8.39 -0.96 2.85
N GLN A 135 8.72 -1.37 1.62
CA GLN A 135 7.90 -1.21 0.42
C GLN A 135 7.64 -2.59 -0.17
N ARG A 136 6.41 -2.83 -0.62
CA ARG A 136 6.04 -4.06 -1.32
C ARG A 136 6.56 -4.00 -2.78
N TRP A 137 6.55 -5.14 -3.47
CA TRP A 137 6.81 -5.23 -4.93
C TRP A 137 8.24 -4.81 -5.37
N ALA A 138 9.23 -5.17 -4.55
CA ALA A 138 10.65 -5.06 -4.87
C ALA A 138 11.03 -3.71 -5.51
N ARG A 139 11.64 -3.72 -6.70
CA ARG A 139 12.08 -2.50 -7.40
C ARG A 139 10.90 -1.65 -7.86
N ALA A 140 9.83 -2.27 -8.36
CA ALA A 140 8.68 -1.54 -8.92
C ALA A 140 7.99 -0.70 -7.84
N GLY A 141 7.72 -1.27 -6.67
CA GLY A 141 7.12 -0.55 -5.55
C GLY A 141 8.03 0.54 -4.97
N LYS A 142 9.36 0.34 -4.93
CA LYS A 142 10.30 1.41 -4.53
C LYS A 142 10.24 2.60 -5.49
N VAL A 143 10.21 2.36 -6.79
CA VAL A 143 10.09 3.44 -7.79
C VAL A 143 8.73 4.13 -7.68
N ALA A 144 7.64 3.37 -7.57
CA ALA A 144 6.29 3.91 -7.38
C ALA A 144 6.21 4.80 -6.14
N ARG A 145 6.79 4.37 -5.02
CA ARG A 145 6.82 5.15 -3.77
C ARG A 145 7.59 6.47 -3.92
N LEU A 146 8.73 6.44 -4.59
CA LEU A 146 9.47 7.67 -4.89
C LEU A 146 8.68 8.60 -5.81
N ARG A 147 7.88 8.08 -6.74
CA ARG A 147 7.03 8.89 -7.61
C ARG A 147 5.85 9.52 -6.85
N GLU A 148 5.19 8.78 -5.95
CA GLU A 148 4.11 9.31 -5.08
C GLU A 148 4.54 10.56 -4.32
N PHE A 149 5.77 10.57 -3.81
CA PHE A 149 6.31 11.69 -3.05
C PHE A 149 7.05 12.72 -3.91
N GLY A 150 7.00 12.57 -5.24
CA GLY A 150 7.69 13.47 -6.14
C GLY A 150 9.19 13.52 -5.86
N LEU A 151 9.82 12.39 -5.54
CA LEU A 151 11.26 12.20 -5.31
C LEU A 151 11.96 11.48 -6.46
N TRP A 152 11.21 10.74 -7.30
CA TRP A 152 11.75 10.15 -8.52
C TRP A 152 11.98 11.22 -9.59
N ARG A 153 13.24 11.37 -10.05
CA ARG A 153 13.65 12.43 -11.02
C ARG A 153 13.99 11.89 -12.41
N MET A 154 13.87 10.58 -12.62
CA MET A 154 14.32 9.92 -13.84
C MET A 154 13.26 9.82 -14.93
N ASP A 155 12.00 10.18 -14.64
CA ASP A 155 10.93 10.13 -15.64
C ASP A 155 11.11 11.25 -16.68
N PRO A 156 10.88 10.97 -17.98
CA PRO A 156 11.01 11.96 -19.03
C PRO A 156 9.91 13.03 -18.95
N PRO A 157 10.10 14.24 -19.52
CA PRO A 157 9.05 15.27 -19.55
C PRO A 157 7.70 14.77 -20.08
N ALA A 158 7.71 13.87 -21.08
CA ALA A 158 6.51 13.29 -21.67
C ALA A 158 5.65 12.50 -20.66
N TYR A 159 6.28 11.90 -19.62
CA TYR A 159 5.57 11.23 -18.54
C TYR A 159 4.59 12.17 -17.81
N TYR A 160 4.97 13.45 -17.69
CA TYR A 160 4.22 14.53 -17.07
C TYR A 160 3.35 15.32 -18.06
N GLY A 161 3.32 14.93 -19.34
CA GLY A 161 2.61 15.67 -20.39
C GLY A 161 3.35 16.92 -20.90
N ALA A 162 4.67 16.99 -20.70
CA ALA A 162 5.52 18.07 -21.20
C ALA A 162 6.41 17.62 -22.37
N GLY A 163 6.63 18.50 -23.35
CA GLY A 163 7.54 18.27 -24.50
C GLY A 163 6.86 17.68 -25.74
N PRO A 164 7.60 17.56 -26.87
CA PRO A 164 7.08 16.92 -28.08
C PRO A 164 6.83 15.43 -27.81
N HIS A 165 5.58 15.00 -28.01
CA HIS A 165 5.13 13.63 -27.79
C HIS A 165 5.82 12.70 -28.79
N ASN A 166 6.91 12.04 -28.37
CA ASN A 166 7.38 10.82 -29.01
C ASN A 166 6.95 9.65 -28.11
N THR A 167 5.76 9.14 -28.41
CA THR A 167 5.32 7.75 -28.23
C THR A 167 6.35 6.79 -27.61
N SER A 168 6.40 6.70 -26.28
CA SER A 168 7.10 5.59 -25.63
C SER A 168 6.63 5.29 -24.20
N THR A 169 5.31 5.21 -23.97
CA THR A 169 4.76 4.34 -22.91
C THR A 169 3.41 3.86 -23.41
N ALA A 170 3.38 2.58 -23.80
CA ALA A 170 2.34 1.77 -24.42
C ALA A 170 0.85 2.17 -24.23
N TYR A 171 0.09 1.89 -25.30
CA TYR A 171 -1.35 2.08 -25.54
C TYR A 171 -1.83 3.51 -25.83
N LEU A 172 -1.33 4.07 -26.94
CA LEU A 172 -2.23 4.80 -27.83
C LEU A 172 -2.56 3.85 -28.99
N ALA A 173 -3.84 3.50 -29.10
CA ALA A 173 -4.37 2.83 -30.28
C ALA A 173 -4.01 3.66 -31.51
N GLU A 174 -3.68 3.00 -32.63
CA GLU A 174 -3.40 3.64 -33.91
C GLU A 174 -4.47 4.70 -34.22
N GLY A 175 -4.05 5.98 -34.32
CA GLY A 175 -4.93 7.12 -34.66
C GLY A 175 -5.42 7.98 -33.50
N GLY A 176 -4.95 7.79 -32.26
CA GLY A 176 -5.29 8.64 -31.11
C GLY A 176 -4.56 10.00 -31.07
N ASP A 177 -5.24 11.01 -30.54
CA ASP A 177 -4.69 12.33 -30.17
C ASP A 177 -3.48 12.15 -29.23
N ASP A 178 -2.32 12.74 -29.56
CA ASP A 178 -1.04 12.61 -28.83
C ASP A 178 -1.04 13.19 -27.40
N ARG A 179 -2.18 13.73 -26.96
CA ARG A 179 -2.34 14.35 -25.64
C ARG A 179 -2.34 13.33 -24.48
N LEU A 180 -1.82 13.77 -23.34
CA LEU A 180 -2.00 13.05 -22.07
C LEU A 180 -3.41 13.32 -21.52
N TRP A 181 -4.32 12.36 -21.70
CA TRP A 181 -5.67 12.40 -21.13
C TRP A 181 -5.71 11.59 -19.84
N LEU A 182 -6.15 12.20 -18.74
CA LEU A 182 -6.09 11.64 -17.40
C LEU A 182 -7.49 11.43 -16.82
N LEU A 183 -7.66 10.33 -16.08
CA LEU A 183 -8.86 10.07 -15.28
C LEU A 183 -8.46 9.95 -13.81
N THR A 184 -9.19 10.62 -12.93
CA THR A 184 -9.07 10.44 -11.47
C THR A 184 -10.46 10.34 -10.86
N TYR A 185 -10.54 9.99 -9.59
CA TYR A 185 -11.80 9.83 -8.89
C TYR A 185 -11.70 10.27 -7.43
N GLN A 186 -12.83 10.68 -6.86
CA GLN A 186 -12.94 11.01 -5.45
C GLN A 186 -12.87 9.72 -4.61
N ASN A 187 -12.05 9.72 -3.55
CA ASN A 187 -12.01 8.65 -2.56
C ASN A 187 -12.84 9.06 -1.33
N ASP A 188 -14.02 8.47 -1.16
CA ASP A 188 -14.93 8.67 -0.03
C ASP A 188 -14.92 7.48 0.95
N VAL A 189 -13.87 6.64 0.90
CA VAL A 189 -13.76 5.42 1.70
C VAL A 189 -13.91 5.64 3.21
N GLU A 190 -13.40 6.75 3.74
CA GLU A 190 -13.51 7.05 5.17
C GLU A 190 -14.98 7.22 5.60
N GLU A 191 -15.74 8.02 4.84
CA GLU A 191 -17.18 8.20 5.07
C GLU A 191 -17.93 6.88 4.90
N PHE A 192 -17.58 6.09 3.88
CA PHE A 192 -18.15 4.77 3.65
C PHE A 192 -17.92 3.85 4.86
N VAL A 193 -16.67 3.71 5.34
CA VAL A 193 -16.33 2.84 6.46
C VAL A 193 -16.99 3.31 7.76
N GLU A 194 -17.03 4.61 8.03
CA GLU A 194 -17.73 5.16 9.20
C GLU A 194 -19.24 4.88 9.16
N ARG A 195 -19.86 5.01 7.99
CA ARG A 195 -21.28 4.68 7.78
C ARG A 195 -21.52 3.20 8.04
N MET A 196 -20.69 2.31 7.48
CA MET A 196 -20.80 0.87 7.70
C MET A 196 -20.55 0.48 9.15
N ALA A 197 -19.57 1.10 9.81
CA ALA A 197 -19.29 0.87 11.22
C ALA A 197 -20.50 1.21 12.10
N ARG A 198 -21.15 2.36 11.88
CA ARG A 198 -22.36 2.75 12.63
C ARG A 198 -23.57 1.85 12.37
N GLN A 199 -23.67 1.28 11.17
CA GLN A 199 -24.77 0.38 10.80
C GLN A 199 -24.58 -1.02 11.39
N ARG A 200 -23.34 -1.52 11.45
CA ARG A 200 -23.03 -2.91 11.81
C ARG A 200 -22.61 -3.09 13.28
N TYR A 201 -22.09 -2.05 13.92
CA TYR A 201 -21.57 -2.10 15.29
C TYR A 201 -22.14 -0.96 16.13
N GLU A 202 -22.54 -1.28 17.37
CA GLU A 202 -23.01 -0.27 18.33
C GLU A 202 -21.94 0.80 18.55
N GLY A 203 -22.35 2.07 18.50
CA GLY A 203 -21.44 3.21 18.64
C GLY A 203 -20.37 3.33 17.54
N GLY A 204 -20.44 2.57 16.44
CA GLY A 204 -19.43 2.58 15.38
C GLY A 204 -18.11 1.88 15.76
N ARG A 205 -18.12 1.07 16.82
CA ARG A 205 -16.95 0.39 17.40
C ARG A 205 -16.62 -0.91 16.65
N MET A 206 -16.43 -0.80 15.33
CA MET A 206 -16.00 -1.91 14.49
C MET A 206 -14.49 -2.18 14.69
N PRO A 207 -14.06 -3.46 14.79
CA PRO A 207 -12.64 -3.84 14.84
C PRO A 207 -11.80 -3.16 13.75
N LEU A 208 -10.57 -2.72 14.09
CA LEU A 208 -9.72 -1.98 13.15
C LEU A 208 -9.40 -2.79 11.89
N PHE A 209 -9.10 -4.09 12.03
CA PHE A 209 -8.89 -4.94 10.85
C PHE A 209 -10.14 -5.04 9.98
N TYR A 210 -11.34 -5.14 10.57
CA TYR A 210 -12.55 -5.16 9.76
C TYR A 210 -12.76 -3.82 9.04
N LYS A 211 -12.49 -2.67 9.69
CA LYS A 211 -12.48 -1.37 9.00
C LYS A 211 -11.48 -1.36 7.85
N HIS A 212 -10.28 -1.89 8.06
CA HIS A 212 -9.24 -1.99 7.03
C HIS A 212 -9.69 -2.87 5.86
N TRP A 213 -10.09 -4.11 6.13
CA TRP A 213 -10.55 -5.05 5.11
C TRP A 213 -11.71 -4.48 4.29
N LEU A 214 -12.69 -3.85 4.94
CA LEU A 214 -13.85 -3.25 4.29
C LEU A 214 -13.46 -2.03 3.44
N GLY A 215 -12.62 -1.14 3.98
CA GLY A 215 -12.12 0.04 3.27
C GLY A 215 -11.22 -0.31 2.08
N MET A 216 -10.36 -1.32 2.22
CA MET A 216 -9.51 -1.81 1.13
C MET A 216 -10.34 -2.51 0.04
N SER A 217 -11.34 -3.30 0.42
CA SER A 217 -12.29 -3.91 -0.53
C SER A 217 -13.06 -2.85 -1.32
N TYR A 218 -13.52 -1.77 -0.66
CA TYR A 218 -14.17 -0.65 -1.34
C TYR A 218 -13.23 0.07 -2.31
N GLN A 219 -12.01 0.39 -1.88
CA GLN A 219 -11.03 1.07 -2.72
C GLN A 219 -10.60 0.20 -3.91
N LEU A 220 -10.55 -1.13 -3.75
CA LEU A 220 -10.27 -2.08 -4.82
C LEU A 220 -11.40 -2.12 -5.85
N ALA A 221 -12.65 -2.12 -5.39
CA ALA A 221 -13.82 -2.03 -6.26
C ALA A 221 -13.88 -0.68 -7.00
N ALA A 222 -13.60 0.43 -6.32
CA ALA A 222 -13.52 1.75 -6.94
C ALA A 222 -12.38 1.82 -7.97
N PHE A 223 -11.21 1.25 -7.65
CA PHE A 223 -10.10 1.14 -8.60
C PHE A 223 -10.46 0.31 -9.83
N ARG A 224 -11.16 -0.83 -9.66
CA ARG A 224 -11.65 -1.65 -10.77
C ARG A 224 -12.51 -0.84 -11.74
N GLU A 225 -13.54 -0.17 -11.22
CA GLU A 225 -14.46 0.62 -12.05
C GLU A 225 -13.73 1.80 -12.72
N ALA A 226 -12.86 2.50 -11.99
CA ALA A 226 -12.03 3.56 -12.57
C ALA A 226 -11.14 3.02 -13.71
N LEU A 227 -10.58 1.83 -13.54
CA LEU A 227 -9.74 1.19 -14.55
C LEU A 227 -10.55 0.79 -15.79
N VAL A 228 -11.80 0.32 -15.62
CA VAL A 228 -12.71 0.07 -16.76
C VAL A 228 -12.94 1.36 -17.53
N VAL A 229 -13.38 2.42 -16.86
CA VAL A 229 -13.64 3.72 -17.49
C VAL A 229 -12.38 4.23 -18.19
N ALA A 230 -11.20 4.09 -17.55
CA ALA A 230 -9.94 4.50 -18.13
C ALA A 230 -9.62 3.73 -19.43
N ARG A 231 -9.89 2.42 -19.48
CA ARG A 231 -9.67 1.59 -20.68
C ARG A 231 -10.66 1.93 -21.78
N LEU A 232 -11.95 2.07 -21.46
CA LEU A 232 -12.99 2.40 -22.43
C LEU A 232 -12.72 3.76 -23.08
N LEU A 233 -12.35 4.76 -22.27
CA LEU A 233 -12.00 6.10 -22.75
C LEU A 233 -10.54 6.23 -23.25
N ARG A 234 -9.71 5.19 -23.12
CA ARG A 234 -8.28 5.20 -23.49
C ARG A 234 -7.51 6.34 -22.83
N CYS A 235 -7.74 6.57 -21.54
CA CYS A 235 -7.03 7.55 -20.74
C CYS A 235 -6.15 6.88 -19.66
N THR A 236 -5.19 7.64 -19.13
CA THR A 236 -4.30 7.18 -18.06
C THR A 236 -4.97 7.41 -16.71
N LEU A 237 -5.04 6.36 -15.88
CA LEU A 237 -5.64 6.43 -14.56
C LEU A 237 -4.70 7.08 -13.53
N VAL A 238 -5.23 7.98 -12.73
CA VAL A 238 -4.57 8.57 -11.56
C VAL A 238 -5.42 8.22 -10.34
N PRO A 239 -5.10 7.13 -9.61
CA PRO A 239 -5.82 6.79 -8.40
C PRO A 239 -5.63 7.91 -7.36
N PRO A 240 -6.66 8.18 -6.53
CA PRO A 240 -6.55 9.11 -5.42
C PRO A 240 -5.65 8.55 -4.31
N THR A 241 -5.39 9.39 -3.31
CA THR A 241 -4.73 8.93 -2.07
C THR A 241 -5.58 7.83 -1.43
N LEU A 242 -4.94 6.73 -1.04
CA LEU A 242 -5.57 5.63 -0.34
C LEU A 242 -5.61 5.88 1.17
N TRP A 243 -6.58 5.26 1.83
CA TRP A 243 -6.72 5.28 3.28
C TRP A 243 -6.72 3.87 3.85
N CYS A 244 -6.00 3.70 4.96
CA CYS A 244 -5.87 2.43 5.64
C CYS A 244 -6.16 2.58 7.13
N TRP A 245 -6.74 1.53 7.72
CA TRP A 245 -6.96 1.41 9.16
C TRP A 245 -5.94 0.52 9.87
N CYS A 246 -5.24 -0.32 9.11
CA CYS A 246 -4.16 -1.18 9.57
C CYS A 246 -2.93 -0.96 8.69
N ASP A 247 -1.77 -1.01 9.33
CA ASP A 247 -0.47 -1.00 8.69
C ASP A 247 -0.13 -2.38 8.13
N TYR A 248 0.90 -2.41 7.30
CA TYR A 248 1.40 -3.62 6.69
C TYR A 248 2.79 -3.95 7.23
N ASP A 249 2.95 -5.18 7.71
CA ASP A 249 4.23 -5.79 8.06
C ASP A 249 4.27 -7.22 7.48
N GLU A 250 5.47 -7.67 7.14
CA GLU A 250 5.73 -9.02 6.66
C GLU A 250 5.67 -10.04 7.81
N VAL A 251 5.87 -9.58 9.05
CA VAL A 251 5.93 -10.43 10.25
C VAL A 251 4.70 -10.20 11.14
N PRO A 252 3.96 -11.27 11.52
CA PRO A 252 2.71 -11.16 12.29
C PRO A 252 2.89 -10.63 13.72
N ASN A 253 4.04 -10.88 14.36
CA ASN A 253 4.33 -10.48 15.75
C ASN A 253 4.87 -9.03 15.90
N SER A 254 4.84 -8.26 14.82
CA SER A 254 5.33 -6.86 14.76
C SER A 254 4.40 -5.83 15.43
N GLY A 255 3.26 -6.25 15.95
CA GLY A 255 2.19 -5.36 16.44
C GLY A 255 0.93 -5.35 15.57
N ILE A 256 1.04 -5.75 14.30
CA ILE A 256 -0.06 -5.56 13.32
C ILE A 256 -1.30 -6.41 13.59
N LEU A 257 -1.15 -7.66 14.05
CA LEU A 257 -2.29 -8.51 14.42
C LEU A 257 -2.84 -8.20 15.82
N GLU A 258 -2.17 -7.34 16.58
CA GLU A 258 -2.58 -6.97 17.93
C GLU A 258 -3.28 -5.63 17.95
N THR A 259 -2.74 -4.66 17.21
CA THR A 259 -3.14 -3.25 17.28
C THR A 259 -3.41 -2.63 15.92
N CYS A 260 -3.22 -3.37 14.81
CA CYS A 260 -3.24 -2.84 13.46
C CYS A 260 -2.16 -1.81 13.15
N LEU A 261 -1.23 -1.56 14.06
CA LEU A 261 -0.12 -0.64 13.88
C LEU A 261 1.18 -1.41 14.11
N ILE A 262 2.23 -1.05 13.37
CA ILE A 262 3.57 -1.53 13.71
C ILE A 262 3.96 -0.92 15.06
N ASN A 263 4.58 -1.73 15.92
CA ASN A 263 5.05 -1.28 17.22
C ASN A 263 5.89 0.00 17.10
N ALA A 264 5.54 1.00 17.91
CA ALA A 264 6.15 2.32 17.93
C ALA A 264 6.01 3.19 16.65
N GLY A 265 5.05 2.88 15.79
CA GLY A 265 4.63 3.79 14.73
C GLY A 265 4.08 5.11 15.28
N ASP A 266 4.54 6.25 14.75
CA ASP A 266 4.02 7.58 15.08
C ASP A 266 2.90 8.02 14.11
N TYR A 267 1.84 7.24 14.01
CA TYR A 267 0.65 7.56 13.22
C TYR A 267 -0.61 6.96 13.87
N ARG A 268 -1.78 7.43 13.42
CA ARG A 268 -3.08 7.00 13.96
C ARG A 268 -3.95 6.50 12.83
N SER A 269 -4.83 5.55 13.15
CA SER A 269 -5.83 5.04 12.24
C SER A 269 -7.06 5.97 12.18
N PRO A 270 -7.62 6.27 10.99
CA PRO A 270 -7.08 5.96 9.67
C PRO A 270 -5.89 6.86 9.30
N PHE A 271 -5.04 6.37 8.41
CA PHE A 271 -3.91 7.12 7.85
C PHE A 271 -3.86 7.00 6.33
N GLN A 272 -3.24 7.99 5.68
CA GLN A 272 -2.95 7.92 4.26
C GLN A 272 -1.95 6.80 4.01
N CYS A 273 -2.38 5.77 3.30
CA CYS A 273 -1.50 4.66 2.99
C CYS A 273 -0.97 4.73 1.56
N PRO A 274 0.23 4.18 1.33
CA PRO A 274 0.83 4.11 0.01
C PRO A 274 0.06 3.25 -0.98
N LEU A 275 0.23 3.49 -2.28
CA LEU A 275 -0.47 2.72 -3.33
C LEU A 275 -0.14 1.23 -3.25
N ASP A 276 1.12 0.90 -2.92
CA ASP A 276 1.62 -0.47 -2.87
C ASP A 276 1.05 -1.30 -1.71
N PHE A 277 0.31 -0.70 -0.77
CA PHE A 277 -0.41 -1.44 0.27
C PHE A 277 -1.65 -2.17 -0.28
N LEU A 278 -2.31 -1.59 -1.28
CA LEU A 278 -3.50 -2.16 -1.91
C LEU A 278 -3.18 -2.82 -3.26
N LEU A 279 -2.39 -2.14 -4.10
CA LEU A 279 -2.22 -2.54 -5.49
C LEU A 279 -0.88 -3.22 -5.73
N PRO A 280 -0.86 -4.35 -6.45
CA PRO A 280 0.36 -5.05 -6.82
C PRO A 280 1.09 -4.34 -7.95
N ILE A 281 1.95 -3.37 -7.59
CA ILE A 281 2.62 -2.46 -8.52
C ILE A 281 3.36 -3.22 -9.63
N GLU A 282 4.08 -4.28 -9.29
CA GLU A 282 4.80 -5.10 -10.27
C GLU A 282 3.85 -5.78 -11.26
N VAL A 283 2.70 -6.26 -10.81
CA VAL A 283 1.66 -6.84 -11.69
C VAL A 283 1.06 -5.76 -12.59
N LEU A 284 0.77 -4.57 -12.06
CA LEU A 284 0.25 -3.45 -12.88
C LEU A 284 1.23 -3.07 -13.98
N ASP A 285 2.52 -2.99 -13.66
CA ASP A 285 3.60 -2.66 -14.60
C ASP A 285 3.76 -3.79 -15.65
N ASN A 286 3.74 -5.06 -15.24
CA ASN A 286 3.84 -6.22 -16.14
C ASN A 286 2.64 -6.33 -17.09
N LEU A 287 1.44 -5.95 -16.64
CA LEU A 287 0.23 -5.86 -17.45
C LEU A 287 0.16 -4.59 -18.31
N ASN A 288 1.19 -3.73 -18.26
CA ASN A 288 1.24 -2.44 -18.96
C ASN A 288 -0.01 -1.58 -18.70
N ILE A 289 -0.54 -1.59 -17.47
CA ILE A 289 -1.65 -0.72 -17.10
C ILE A 289 -1.17 0.73 -17.13
N SER A 290 -1.88 1.59 -17.84
CA SER A 290 -1.55 3.01 -17.94
C SER A 290 -2.06 3.75 -16.72
N TYR A 291 -1.18 3.95 -15.73
CA TYR A 291 -1.49 4.73 -14.53
C TYR A 291 -0.39 5.75 -14.17
N ARG A 292 -0.73 6.67 -13.26
CA ARG A 292 0.18 7.53 -12.52
C ARG A 292 -0.10 7.38 -11.03
N PRO A 293 0.88 7.57 -10.13
CA PRO A 293 0.64 7.39 -8.70
C PRO A 293 -0.28 8.47 -8.11
N PRO A 294 -0.85 8.23 -6.92
CA PRO A 294 -1.49 9.28 -6.12
C PRO A 294 -0.62 10.53 -5.99
N GLY A 295 -1.25 11.71 -6.02
CA GLY A 295 -0.56 13.00 -5.95
C GLY A 295 0.11 13.46 -7.25
N PHE A 296 0.06 12.67 -8.33
CA PHE A 296 0.67 13.03 -9.61
C PHE A 296 0.23 14.40 -10.13
N LEU A 297 -1.06 14.72 -10.05
CA LEU A 297 -1.62 16.01 -10.50
C LEU A 297 -1.13 17.20 -9.67
N ASP A 298 -0.58 16.97 -8.48
CA ASP A 298 -0.05 18.02 -7.60
C ASP A 298 1.44 18.31 -7.87
N LEU A 299 2.11 17.42 -8.60
CA LEU A 299 3.53 17.54 -8.90
C LEU A 299 3.82 18.81 -9.74
N PRO A 300 4.88 19.58 -9.40
CA PRO A 300 5.24 20.78 -10.15
C PRO A 300 5.68 20.49 -11.59
N GLN A 301 6.09 19.25 -11.89
CA GLN A 301 6.46 18.77 -13.22
C GLN A 301 5.25 18.69 -14.17
N VAL A 302 4.03 18.55 -13.66
CA VAL A 302 2.82 18.51 -14.49
C VAL A 302 2.47 19.93 -14.94
N PRO A 303 2.38 20.22 -16.25
CA PRO A 303 2.04 21.54 -16.77
C PRO A 303 0.74 22.08 -16.19
N ALA A 304 0.73 23.38 -15.88
CA ALA A 304 -0.47 24.06 -15.38
C ALA A 304 -1.66 23.95 -16.36
N SER A 305 -1.40 23.85 -17.67
CA SER A 305 -2.42 23.61 -18.70
C SER A 305 -3.16 22.28 -18.52
N ILE A 306 -2.49 21.25 -18.00
CA ILE A 306 -3.11 19.96 -17.67
C ILE A 306 -3.79 20.05 -16.31
N ARG A 307 -3.08 20.53 -15.28
CA ARG A 307 -3.61 20.58 -13.89
C ARG A 307 -4.91 21.37 -13.76
N ASN A 308 -5.03 22.45 -14.54
CA ASN A 308 -6.19 23.35 -14.51
C ASN A 308 -7.28 22.97 -15.52
N SER A 309 -7.05 22.02 -16.44
CA SER A 309 -8.03 21.58 -17.43
C SER A 309 -8.80 20.37 -16.91
N ARG A 310 -9.85 20.63 -16.12
CA ARG A 310 -10.67 19.60 -15.46
C ARG A 310 -12.14 19.62 -15.92
N ALA A 311 -12.69 18.43 -16.12
CA ALA A 311 -14.11 18.18 -16.23
C ALA A 311 -14.55 17.24 -15.11
N VAL A 312 -15.70 17.52 -14.51
CA VAL A 312 -16.24 16.73 -13.40
C VAL A 312 -17.35 15.84 -13.92
N LEU A 313 -17.28 14.55 -13.60
CA LEU A 313 -18.26 13.53 -13.95
C LEU A 313 -18.98 13.11 -12.66
N ASN A 314 -20.17 13.67 -12.42
CA ASN A 314 -20.93 13.41 -11.21
C ASN A 314 -21.81 12.17 -11.39
N ILE A 315 -21.57 11.14 -10.60
CA ILE A 315 -22.28 9.86 -10.63
C ILE A 315 -23.50 9.94 -9.71
N VAL A 316 -24.68 9.64 -10.25
CA VAL A 316 -25.94 9.54 -9.50
C VAL A 316 -26.45 8.09 -9.45
N PRO A 317 -27.32 7.71 -8.49
CA PRO A 317 -27.77 6.32 -8.32
C PRO A 317 -28.72 5.80 -9.42
N SER A 318 -29.24 6.67 -10.28
CA SER A 318 -30.17 6.28 -11.33
C SER A 318 -30.11 7.23 -12.52
N GLN A 319 -30.47 6.72 -13.69
CA GLN A 319 -30.50 7.52 -14.92
C GLN A 319 -31.41 8.75 -14.73
N PRO A 320 -30.91 9.97 -15.01
CA PRO A 320 -31.74 11.16 -15.05
C PRO A 320 -32.87 11.02 -16.09
N GLY A 321 -34.02 11.64 -15.85
CA GLY A 321 -35.13 11.61 -16.81
C GLY A 321 -34.77 12.27 -18.16
N ASP A 322 -35.38 11.80 -19.25
CA ASP A 322 -35.16 12.34 -20.59
C ASP A 322 -35.75 13.75 -20.77
N PRO A 323 -35.08 14.67 -21.48
CA PRO A 323 -33.71 14.52 -22.02
C PRO A 323 -32.67 14.60 -20.91
N LEU A 324 -31.55 13.89 -21.08
CA LEU A 324 -30.40 13.97 -20.17
C LEU A 324 -30.08 15.45 -19.87
N PRO A 325 -29.90 15.82 -18.58
CA PRO A 325 -29.69 17.22 -18.21
C PRO A 325 -28.47 17.77 -18.94
N GLU A 326 -28.63 18.92 -19.60
CA GLU A 326 -27.50 19.64 -20.19
C GLU A 326 -26.45 19.87 -19.09
N ALA A 327 -25.18 19.65 -19.43
CA ALA A 327 -24.04 19.88 -18.56
C ALA A 327 -24.16 21.27 -17.90
N VAL A 328 -24.56 21.30 -16.62
CA VAL A 328 -24.80 22.57 -15.92
C VAL A 328 -23.45 23.26 -15.81
N SER A 329 -23.34 24.40 -16.52
CA SER A 329 -22.18 25.28 -16.47
C SER A 329 -22.02 25.85 -15.06
N MET A 330 -21.36 25.09 -14.19
CA MET A 330 -20.83 25.58 -12.92
C MET A 330 -19.32 25.49 -13.02
N VAL A 331 -18.69 26.55 -13.54
CA VAL A 331 -17.23 26.78 -13.50
C VAL A 331 -16.42 25.47 -13.61
N GLY A 332 -16.48 24.86 -14.78
CA GLY A 332 -16.01 23.50 -15.04
C GLY A 332 -17.07 22.74 -15.84
N HIS A 333 -16.67 22.00 -16.87
CA HIS A 333 -17.61 21.23 -17.67
C HIS A 333 -18.05 20.02 -16.84
N GLY A 334 -19.28 20.06 -16.30
CA GLY A 334 -19.82 19.02 -15.44
C GLY A 334 -20.80 18.13 -16.19
N VAL A 335 -20.57 16.82 -16.23
CA VAL A 335 -21.49 15.84 -16.85
C VAL A 335 -22.05 14.92 -15.77
N THR A 336 -23.31 14.53 -15.91
CA THR A 336 -23.95 13.57 -15.01
C THR A 336 -23.86 12.16 -15.57
N LEU A 337 -23.25 11.26 -14.82
CA LEU A 337 -23.25 9.81 -15.06
C LEU A 337 -24.20 9.13 -14.08
N TRP A 338 -24.55 7.86 -14.31
CA TRP A 338 -25.36 7.07 -13.40
C TRP A 338 -24.81 5.66 -13.25
N THR A 339 -25.13 5.00 -12.14
CA THR A 339 -24.75 3.58 -11.90
C THR A 339 -25.41 2.64 -12.90
N SER A 340 -24.72 1.55 -13.26
CA SER A 340 -25.15 0.63 -14.32
C SER A 340 -25.37 1.32 -15.66
N MET A 341 -24.48 2.25 -16.02
CA MET A 341 -24.48 2.93 -17.31
C MET A 341 -23.91 2.02 -18.41
N PRO A 342 -24.60 1.86 -19.55
CA PRO A 342 -24.05 1.11 -20.67
C PRO A 342 -22.90 1.86 -21.34
N GLN A 343 -21.94 1.13 -21.91
CA GLN A 343 -20.73 1.73 -22.48
C GLN A 343 -21.03 2.81 -23.54
N PHE A 344 -22.03 2.61 -24.41
CA PHE A 344 -22.33 3.61 -25.45
C PHE A 344 -22.70 4.99 -24.86
N ALA A 345 -23.41 5.01 -23.72
CA ALA A 345 -23.80 6.25 -23.06
C ALA A 345 -22.60 6.92 -22.39
N LEU A 346 -21.67 6.13 -21.85
CA LEU A 346 -20.41 6.63 -21.32
C LEU A 346 -19.57 7.31 -22.42
N ASP A 347 -19.45 6.67 -23.58
CA ASP A 347 -18.71 7.20 -24.74
C ASP A 347 -19.33 8.51 -25.25
N GLU A 348 -20.65 8.55 -25.39
CA GLU A 348 -21.39 9.74 -25.82
C GLU A 348 -21.16 10.91 -24.84
N LEU A 349 -21.36 10.67 -23.55
CA LEU A 349 -21.24 11.70 -22.51
C LEU A 349 -19.80 12.17 -22.32
N ALA A 350 -18.81 11.26 -22.35
CA ALA A 350 -17.41 11.62 -22.26
C ALA A 350 -16.93 12.44 -23.46
N SER A 351 -17.52 12.23 -24.65
CA SER A 351 -17.18 13.02 -25.84
C SER A 351 -17.47 14.53 -25.67
N THR A 352 -18.50 14.87 -24.88
CA THR A 352 -18.89 16.27 -24.60
C THR A 352 -17.86 17.03 -23.78
N VAL A 353 -17.02 16.32 -23.02
CA VAL A 353 -15.93 16.86 -22.19
C VAL A 353 -14.55 16.49 -22.71
N SER A 354 -14.47 16.04 -23.95
CA SER A 354 -13.22 15.65 -24.60
C SER A 354 -12.18 16.77 -24.62
N GLN A 355 -12.53 18.05 -24.43
CA GLN A 355 -11.55 19.15 -24.36
C GLN A 355 -10.79 19.22 -23.03
N ALA A 356 -11.28 18.57 -21.97
CA ALA A 356 -10.60 18.55 -20.67
C ALA A 356 -9.42 17.58 -20.69
N ALA A 357 -8.29 17.99 -20.11
CA ALA A 357 -7.12 17.12 -19.97
C ALA A 357 -7.29 16.10 -18.82
N VAL A 358 -8.11 16.43 -17.84
CA VAL A 358 -8.38 15.61 -16.65
C VAL A 358 -9.89 15.43 -16.49
N LEU A 359 -10.33 14.19 -16.37
CA LEU A 359 -11.67 13.80 -15.96
C LEU A 359 -11.65 13.41 -14.48
N GLU A 360 -12.60 13.91 -13.70
CA GLU A 360 -12.73 13.62 -12.27
C GLU A 360 -14.09 13.01 -11.97
N LEU A 361 -14.12 11.71 -11.67
CA LEU A 361 -15.32 10.99 -11.26
C LEU A 361 -15.65 11.34 -9.80
N ARG A 362 -16.91 11.70 -9.52
CA ARG A 362 -17.40 12.02 -8.17
C ARG A 362 -18.69 11.28 -7.87
N GLY A 363 -18.83 10.81 -6.63
CA GLY A 363 -19.97 10.00 -6.21
C GLY A 363 -19.62 8.52 -6.07
N GLN A 364 -20.64 7.67 -5.96
CA GLN A 364 -20.47 6.24 -5.74
C GLN A 364 -19.93 5.56 -7.01
N LEU A 365 -18.64 5.24 -6.99
CA LEU A 365 -17.95 4.69 -8.16
C LEU A 365 -18.17 3.19 -8.38
N PRO A 366 -18.14 2.32 -7.34
CA PRO A 366 -18.43 0.89 -7.52
C PRO A 366 -19.77 0.64 -8.22
N GLY A 367 -19.74 -0.06 -9.36
CA GLY A 367 -20.90 -0.38 -10.17
C GLY A 367 -21.33 0.68 -11.19
N LEU A 368 -20.39 1.49 -11.69
CA LEU A 368 -20.67 2.54 -12.68
C LEU A 368 -21.00 1.97 -14.06
N VAL A 369 -20.20 1.04 -14.56
CA VAL A 369 -20.32 0.51 -15.93
C VAL A 369 -21.14 -0.77 -15.93
N LEU A 370 -22.10 -0.89 -16.83
CA LEU A 370 -22.96 -2.06 -16.98
C LEU A 370 -22.35 -3.13 -17.87
N ASP A 371 -21.85 -2.74 -19.04
CA ASP A 371 -21.50 -3.66 -20.12
C ASP A 371 -20.30 -3.19 -20.96
N PHE A 372 -19.89 -4.06 -21.88
CA PHE A 372 -18.88 -3.80 -22.90
C PHE A 372 -19.52 -4.00 -24.27
N LEU A 373 -19.22 -3.11 -25.22
CA LEU A 373 -19.79 -3.16 -26.58
C LEU A 373 -19.22 -4.30 -27.43
N GLN A 374 -17.97 -4.72 -27.19
CA GLN A 374 -17.35 -5.79 -27.96
C GLN A 374 -17.40 -7.12 -27.21
N ASP A 375 -17.82 -8.16 -27.92
CA ASP A 375 -17.83 -9.52 -27.40
C ASP A 375 -16.43 -9.93 -26.93
N GLY A 376 -16.33 -10.37 -25.67
CA GLY A 376 -15.09 -10.83 -25.06
C GLY A 376 -14.28 -9.76 -24.33
N ASP A 377 -14.57 -8.47 -24.50
CA ASP A 377 -13.86 -7.39 -23.77
C ASP A 377 -14.06 -7.50 -22.25
N ALA A 378 -15.29 -7.80 -21.81
CA ALA A 378 -15.60 -8.04 -20.40
C ALA A 378 -14.75 -9.19 -19.82
N ALA A 379 -14.69 -10.33 -20.51
CA ALA A 379 -13.92 -11.49 -20.06
C ALA A 379 -12.41 -11.23 -20.08
N ALA A 380 -11.91 -10.48 -21.07
CA ALA A 380 -10.52 -10.07 -21.14
C ALA A 380 -10.15 -9.11 -19.99
N PHE A 381 -11.05 -8.19 -19.65
CA PHE A 381 -10.89 -7.30 -18.50
C PHE A 381 -10.90 -8.08 -17.18
N ASP A 382 -11.85 -8.98 -16.98
CA ASP A 382 -11.94 -9.75 -15.75
C ASP A 382 -10.70 -10.63 -15.55
N LYS A 383 -10.20 -11.29 -16.61
CA LYS A 383 -8.93 -12.05 -16.54
C LYS A 383 -7.74 -11.17 -16.17
N LEU A 384 -7.68 -9.96 -16.70
CA LEU A 384 -6.65 -8.99 -16.34
C LEU A 384 -6.77 -8.59 -14.87
N PHE A 385 -7.98 -8.34 -14.39
CA PHE A 385 -8.23 -7.91 -13.03
C PHE A 385 -8.04 -9.05 -12.01
N GLU A 386 -8.31 -10.29 -12.39
CA GLU A 386 -8.00 -11.49 -11.60
C GLU A 386 -6.52 -11.57 -11.25
N SER A 387 -5.63 -11.19 -12.18
CA SER A 387 -4.18 -11.11 -11.91
C SER A 387 -3.84 -10.06 -10.86
N VAL A 388 -4.60 -8.95 -10.82
CA VAL A 388 -4.45 -7.91 -9.78
C VAL A 388 -4.98 -8.40 -8.44
N LEU A 389 -6.10 -9.12 -8.44
CA LEU A 389 -6.74 -9.66 -7.24
C LEU A 389 -5.92 -10.74 -6.56
N ALA A 390 -5.23 -11.60 -7.33
CA ALA A 390 -4.41 -12.69 -6.78
C ALA A 390 -3.35 -12.22 -5.77
N GLU A 391 -2.91 -10.96 -5.89
CA GLU A 391 -1.87 -10.34 -5.08
C GLU A 391 -2.43 -9.28 -4.09
N ALA A 392 -3.75 -9.10 -4.06
CA ALA A 392 -4.45 -8.09 -3.26
C ALA A 392 -4.91 -8.65 -1.89
N PHE A 393 -3.95 -8.78 -0.97
CA PHE A 393 -4.19 -9.28 0.39
C PHE A 393 -3.49 -8.41 1.46
N TRP A 394 -3.93 -8.59 2.71
CA TRP A 394 -3.30 -8.05 3.91
C TRP A 394 -2.72 -9.15 4.80
N CYS A 395 -1.49 -8.93 5.30
CA CYS A 395 -0.75 -9.85 6.18
C CYS A 395 -0.58 -11.28 5.61
N CYS A 396 0.31 -12.13 6.11
CA CYS A 396 1.72 -11.87 6.39
C CYS A 396 2.58 -12.95 5.72
N PHE A 397 3.83 -12.66 5.36
CA PHE A 397 4.69 -13.57 4.58
C PHE A 397 5.13 -14.83 5.35
N THR A 398 5.29 -14.77 6.68
CA THR A 398 5.84 -15.90 7.44
C THR A 398 4.99 -16.26 8.65
N TRP A 399 4.29 -17.38 8.54
CA TRP A 399 3.44 -17.97 9.57
C TRP A 399 4.00 -19.32 10.08
N GLY A 400 5.21 -19.69 9.62
CA GLY A 400 5.77 -21.04 9.70
C GLY A 400 5.53 -21.83 8.40
N GLU A 401 6.13 -23.01 8.27
CA GLU A 401 5.95 -23.89 7.09
C GLU A 401 4.57 -24.58 7.06
N HIS A 402 3.85 -24.58 8.19
CA HIS A 402 2.50 -25.09 8.29
C HIS A 402 1.51 -23.96 7.99
N ASP A 403 0.43 -24.25 7.27
CA ASP A 403 -0.72 -23.35 7.06
C ASP A 403 -0.42 -22.08 6.21
N GLU A 404 0.53 -22.15 5.27
CA GLU A 404 0.89 -21.04 4.36
C GLU A 404 -0.31 -20.49 3.56
N GLU A 405 -1.30 -21.32 3.26
CA GLU A 405 -2.51 -20.92 2.54
C GLU A 405 -3.44 -19.99 3.35
N TYR A 406 -3.28 -19.94 4.68
CA TYR A 406 -4.13 -19.14 5.58
C TYR A 406 -3.48 -17.82 6.00
N ARG A 407 -2.21 -17.61 5.66
CA ARG A 407 -1.47 -16.41 6.06
C ARG A 407 -1.92 -15.14 5.37
N GLN A 408 -2.57 -15.26 4.21
CA GLN A 408 -3.04 -14.14 3.42
C GLN A 408 -4.51 -13.85 3.66
N LEU A 409 -4.82 -12.68 4.22
CA LEU A 409 -6.20 -12.23 4.39
C LEU A 409 -6.61 -11.45 3.14
N GLN A 410 -7.26 -12.17 2.22
CA GLN A 410 -7.74 -11.64 0.95
C GLN A 410 -8.84 -10.59 1.15
N TYR A 411 -8.79 -9.51 0.38
CA TYR A 411 -9.90 -8.55 0.31
C TYR A 411 -11.09 -9.13 -0.46
N ALA A 412 -12.28 -8.60 -0.24
CA ALA A 412 -13.44 -9.03 -1.01
C ALA A 412 -13.32 -8.56 -2.47
N ALA A 413 -13.33 -9.53 -3.39
CA ALA A 413 -13.31 -9.26 -4.82
C ALA A 413 -14.65 -8.67 -5.29
N PRO A 414 -14.65 -7.64 -6.15
CA PRO A 414 -15.85 -7.23 -6.86
C PRO A 414 -16.31 -8.31 -7.86
N PRO A 415 -17.62 -8.40 -8.14
CA PRO A 415 -18.15 -9.39 -9.08
C PRO A 415 -17.60 -9.17 -10.50
N PRO A 416 -17.26 -10.24 -11.24
CA PRO A 416 -16.80 -10.14 -12.63
C PRO A 416 -17.93 -9.61 -13.54
N TYR A 417 -17.58 -8.96 -14.66
CA TYR A 417 -18.55 -8.52 -15.68
C TYR A 417 -19.05 -9.68 -16.55
N ALA A 418 -18.14 -10.56 -16.97
CA ALA A 418 -18.46 -11.74 -17.75
C ALA A 418 -19.05 -12.81 -16.82
N VAL A 419 -20.37 -12.76 -16.63
CA VAL A 419 -21.12 -13.78 -15.87
C VAL A 419 -21.84 -14.71 -16.85
N ASP A 420 -21.56 -16.01 -16.76
CA ASP A 420 -22.16 -17.01 -17.65
C ASP A 420 -23.66 -17.19 -17.34
N GLY A 421 -24.52 -16.65 -18.22
CA GLY A 421 -25.97 -16.89 -18.16
C GLY A 421 -26.70 -16.19 -17.00
N GLU A 422 -26.04 -15.28 -16.28
CA GLU A 422 -26.64 -14.45 -15.24
C GLU A 422 -26.49 -12.95 -15.55
N GLU A 423 -27.36 -12.14 -14.95
CA GLU A 423 -27.26 -10.68 -15.02
C GLU A 423 -26.12 -10.20 -14.11
N TRP A 424 -25.27 -9.31 -14.62
CA TRP A 424 -24.23 -8.66 -13.83
C TRP A 424 -24.87 -7.90 -12.65
N LYS A 425 -24.21 -7.97 -11.48
CA LYS A 425 -24.68 -7.31 -10.26
C LYS A 425 -23.70 -6.22 -9.84
N PRO A 426 -24.20 -5.06 -9.38
CA PRO A 426 -23.34 -4.02 -8.83
C PRO A 426 -22.64 -4.52 -7.57
N TRP A 427 -21.48 -3.92 -7.27
CA TRP A 427 -20.76 -4.19 -6.04
C TRP A 427 -21.61 -3.80 -4.82
N GLU A 428 -21.68 -4.71 -3.85
CA GLU A 428 -22.35 -4.47 -2.57
C GLU A 428 -21.32 -4.49 -1.41
N PRO A 429 -21.53 -3.69 -0.34
CA PRO A 429 -20.66 -3.70 0.82
C PRO A 429 -20.54 -5.11 1.45
N PRO A 430 -19.37 -5.76 1.35
CA PRO A 430 -19.23 -7.14 1.77
C PRO A 430 -19.29 -7.26 3.29
N VAL A 431 -19.66 -8.43 3.80
CA VAL A 431 -19.63 -8.77 5.23
C VAL A 431 -18.50 -9.78 5.43
N LEU A 432 -17.60 -9.49 6.36
CA LEU A 432 -16.55 -10.43 6.73
C LEU A 432 -17.16 -11.52 7.62
N GLU A 433 -17.25 -12.73 7.08
CA GLU A 433 -17.69 -13.91 7.80
C GLU A 433 -16.51 -14.63 8.45
N VAL A 434 -16.79 -15.50 9.42
CA VAL A 434 -15.78 -16.35 10.05
C VAL A 434 -15.18 -17.27 8.97
N PRO A 435 -13.89 -17.15 8.63
CA PRO A 435 -13.30 -18.02 7.63
C PRO A 435 -13.38 -19.50 8.04
N GLU A 436 -13.72 -20.39 7.10
CA GLU A 436 -13.85 -21.84 7.38
C GLU A 436 -12.56 -22.47 7.93
N TRP A 437 -11.42 -21.90 7.56
CA TRP A 437 -10.11 -22.38 8.01
C TRP A 437 -9.78 -21.98 9.44
N CYS A 438 -10.54 -21.11 10.10
CA CYS A 438 -10.35 -20.78 11.51
C CYS A 438 -10.41 -22.01 12.42
N ASP A 439 -11.09 -23.08 12.00
CA ASP A 439 -11.18 -24.35 12.74
C ASP A 439 -10.17 -25.41 12.26
N LYS A 440 -9.39 -25.11 11.21
CA LYS A 440 -8.43 -26.03 10.58
C LYS A 440 -6.97 -25.77 11.00
N VAL A 441 -6.72 -24.67 11.72
CA VAL A 441 -5.37 -24.24 12.11
C VAL A 441 -4.69 -25.27 13.00
N SER A 442 -3.43 -25.57 12.71
CA SER A 442 -2.64 -26.57 13.46
C SER A 442 -2.60 -26.26 14.97
N THR A 443 -2.67 -27.32 15.79
CA THR A 443 -2.46 -27.23 17.24
C THR A 443 -0.98 -27.28 17.63
N ALA A 444 -0.10 -27.61 16.70
CA ALA A 444 1.36 -27.62 16.85
C ALA A 444 1.99 -26.59 15.90
N ASP A 445 2.66 -25.59 16.48
CA ASP A 445 3.47 -24.52 15.88
C ASP A 445 2.78 -23.54 14.89
N GLY A 446 3.21 -22.27 14.96
CA GLY A 446 2.94 -21.20 13.99
C GLY A 446 1.69 -20.36 14.27
N ASN A 447 0.52 -20.85 13.85
CA ASN A 447 -0.64 -19.97 13.61
C ASN A 447 -1.68 -19.89 14.70
N ASN A 448 -1.79 -20.89 15.57
CA ASN A 448 -2.75 -20.84 16.68
C ASN A 448 -2.45 -19.68 17.66
N GLU A 449 -1.21 -19.21 17.73
CA GLU A 449 -0.87 -17.99 18.46
C GLU A 449 -1.49 -16.76 17.80
N PHE A 450 -1.32 -16.63 16.48
CA PHE A 450 -1.78 -15.47 15.70
C PHE A 450 -3.29 -15.40 15.55
N THR A 451 -3.98 -16.54 15.40
CA THR A 451 -5.42 -16.56 15.21
C THR A 451 -6.23 -16.13 16.43
N ARG A 452 -5.58 -16.07 17.59
CA ARG A 452 -6.13 -15.59 18.87
C ARG A 452 -5.85 -14.11 19.11
N LEU A 453 -5.01 -13.48 18.30
CA LEU A 453 -4.70 -12.06 18.47
C LEU A 453 -5.91 -11.20 18.13
N PRO A 454 -6.14 -10.08 18.84
CA PRO A 454 -7.38 -9.32 18.74
C PRO A 454 -7.77 -8.89 17.31
N GLN A 455 -6.82 -8.49 16.47
CA GLN A 455 -7.12 -8.03 15.10
C GLN A 455 -7.26 -9.19 14.11
N HIS A 456 -7.08 -10.43 14.52
CA HIS A 456 -7.27 -11.57 13.65
C HIS A 456 -8.77 -11.91 13.50
N PRO A 457 -9.29 -12.13 12.27
CA PRO A 457 -10.72 -12.40 12.05
C PRO A 457 -11.26 -13.60 12.82
N CYS A 458 -10.47 -14.67 12.98
CA CYS A 458 -10.87 -15.81 13.81
C CYS A 458 -11.14 -15.44 15.28
N ALA A 459 -10.51 -14.38 15.81
CA ALA A 459 -10.72 -13.94 17.18
C ALA A 459 -11.96 -13.03 17.28
N PHE A 460 -11.93 -11.86 16.65
CA PHE A 460 -12.97 -10.84 16.86
C PHE A 460 -14.34 -11.19 16.28
N LEU A 461 -14.43 -12.13 15.32
CA LEU A 461 -15.73 -12.58 14.81
C LEU A 461 -16.40 -13.61 15.72
N ARG A 462 -15.64 -14.22 16.65
CA ARG A 462 -16.13 -15.28 17.55
C ARG A 462 -16.27 -14.82 18.99
N ASP A 463 -15.44 -13.88 19.42
CA ASP A 463 -15.38 -13.39 20.79
C ASP A 463 -15.70 -11.88 20.86
N PRO A 464 -16.83 -11.49 21.50
CA PRO A 464 -17.17 -10.09 21.72
C PRO A 464 -16.10 -9.29 22.48
N GLU A 465 -15.35 -9.91 23.39
CA GLU A 465 -14.28 -9.21 24.12
C GLU A 465 -13.08 -8.94 23.22
N ALA A 466 -12.68 -9.92 22.40
CA ALA A 466 -11.66 -9.72 21.37
C ALA A 466 -12.09 -8.61 20.39
N ALA A 467 -13.36 -8.57 19.99
CA ALA A 467 -13.90 -7.50 19.15
C ALA A 467 -13.81 -6.12 19.80
N ARG A 468 -14.13 -6.04 21.09
CA ARG A 468 -14.01 -4.82 21.90
C ARG A 468 -12.56 -4.33 21.97
N ILE A 469 -11.61 -5.23 22.27
CA ILE A 469 -10.18 -4.91 22.26
C ILE A 469 -9.74 -4.44 20.86
N ALA A 470 -10.16 -5.16 19.81
CA ALA A 470 -9.80 -4.86 18.43
C ALA A 470 -10.38 -3.53 17.91
N ALA A 471 -11.49 -3.05 18.49
CA ALA A 471 -12.07 -1.74 18.21
C ALA A 471 -11.31 -0.57 18.89
N GLY A 472 -10.33 -0.86 19.76
CA GLY A 472 -9.55 0.14 20.50
C GLY A 472 -10.18 0.56 21.83
N ASP A 473 -11.11 -0.25 22.36
CA ASP A 473 -11.89 0.08 23.56
C ASP A 473 -11.21 -0.34 24.87
N ALA A 474 -10.22 -1.21 24.78
CA ALA A 474 -9.33 -1.54 25.87
C ALA A 474 -8.05 -0.74 25.65
N GLN A 475 -7.73 0.19 26.55
CA GLN A 475 -6.33 0.60 26.68
C GLN A 475 -5.53 -0.67 26.97
N PRO A 476 -4.37 -0.89 26.32
CA PRO A 476 -3.44 -1.90 26.83
C PRO A 476 -3.19 -1.55 28.29
N ALA A 477 -3.35 -2.52 29.19
CA ALA A 477 -2.99 -2.34 30.58
C ALA A 477 -1.55 -1.83 30.63
N ALA A 478 -1.38 -0.63 31.20
CA ALA A 478 -0.12 0.08 31.32
C ALA A 478 0.94 -0.72 32.09
#